data_AF-A0A1G6Q0U4-F1
#
_entry.id   AF-A0A1G6Q0U4-F1
#
_cell.length_a   1.000
_cell.length_b   1.000
_cell.length_c   1.000
_cell.angle_alpha   90.00
_cell.angle_beta   90.00
_cell.angle_gamma   90.00
#
_symmetry.space_group_name_H-M   'P 1'
#
loop_
_entity.id
_entity.type
_entity.pdbx_description
1 polymer ?
#
loop_
_entity_poly.entity_id
_entity_poly.type
_entity_poly.pdbx_seq_one_letter_code
_entity_poly.pdbx_strand_id
1 'polypeptide(L)'
;MPEVKGIIILCLLFTVSGCTRELEPSTYGDVIKETDPLVTLEIEIDTRTVPDEIPYLIKNQSDHSLTEGREFVIEKYDDKQEKWFQVPFREGGAHQLDAWIIEPDSQSRASVNTDVLDRSLTDGVYRLIKVLSCDGNGIVVYGEFTVENDKISKGAEQ
;
A
#
# COMPACT_ATOMS: atom_id res chain seq x y z
N MET A 1 -35.60 -58.66 -1.07
CA MET A 1 -36.00 -57.54 -1.95
C MET A 1 -37.02 -56.69 -1.20
N PRO A 2 -37.01 -55.36 -1.34
CA PRO A 2 -36.43 -54.33 -0.45
C PRO A 2 -37.49 -53.72 0.51
N GLU A 3 -37.17 -52.95 1.56
CA GLU A 3 -36.91 -51.50 1.52
C GLU A 3 -36.10 -51.05 2.75
N VAL A 4 -34.89 -50.50 2.54
CA VAL A 4 -34.21 -49.69 3.54
C VAL A 4 -34.48 -48.23 3.19
N LYS A 5 -35.47 -47.61 3.85
CA LYS A 5 -35.64 -46.15 3.87
C LYS A 5 -34.66 -45.59 4.90
N GLY A 6 -33.46 -45.25 4.44
CA GLY A 6 -32.37 -44.74 5.26
C GLY A 6 -31.91 -43.37 4.78
N ILE A 7 -32.65 -42.34 5.21
CA ILE A 7 -32.27 -40.95 5.50
C ILE A 7 -31.00 -40.43 4.82
N ILE A 8 -31.24 -39.48 3.91
CA ILE A 8 -30.33 -38.49 3.34
C ILE A 8 -29.50 -37.85 4.48
N ILE A 9 -28.20 -38.15 4.54
CA ILE A 9 -27.21 -37.32 5.25
C ILE A 9 -26.24 -36.80 4.19
N LEU A 10 -26.71 -35.79 3.46
CA LEU A 10 -25.87 -34.91 2.65
C LEU A 10 -25.32 -33.86 3.63
N CYS A 11 -24.25 -34.22 4.35
CA CYS A 11 -23.56 -33.31 5.26
C CYS A 11 -23.13 -32.08 4.47
N LEU A 12 -23.73 -30.94 4.84
CA LEU A 12 -23.40 -29.59 4.42
C LEU A 12 -21.89 -29.43 4.27
N LEU A 13 -21.45 -29.26 3.02
CA LEU A 13 -20.23 -28.54 2.70
C LEU A 13 -20.45 -27.09 3.12
N PHE A 14 -20.19 -26.80 4.40
CA PHE A 14 -19.94 -25.46 4.88
C PHE A 14 -18.65 -24.98 4.21
N THR A 15 -18.75 -24.52 2.95
CA THR A 15 -17.75 -23.60 2.41
C THR A 15 -17.95 -22.31 3.17
N VAL A 16 -17.22 -22.20 4.28
CA VAL A 16 -16.96 -20.91 4.92
C VAL A 16 -16.13 -20.13 3.91
N SER A 17 -16.79 -19.51 2.94
CA SER A 17 -16.19 -18.47 2.13
C SER A 17 -16.00 -17.29 3.07
N GLY A 18 -14.90 -17.31 3.83
CA GLY A 18 -14.40 -16.10 4.44
C GLY A 18 -14.22 -15.11 3.31
N CYS A 19 -14.96 -13.99 3.35
CA CYS A 19 -14.78 -12.88 2.44
C CYS A 19 -13.40 -12.26 2.70
N THR A 20 -12.34 -12.91 2.23
CA THR A 20 -11.07 -12.26 2.04
C THR A 20 -11.25 -11.36 0.83
N ARG A 21 -11.35 -10.04 1.06
CA ARG A 21 -11.42 -9.06 -0.02
C ARG A 21 -10.18 -9.23 -0.89
N GLU A 22 -10.40 -9.67 -2.13
CA GLU A 22 -9.35 -9.82 -3.13
C GLU A 22 -8.68 -8.47 -3.36
N LEU A 23 -7.35 -8.45 -3.42
CA LEU A 23 -6.61 -7.22 -3.65
C LEU A 23 -6.77 -6.81 -5.11
N GLU A 24 -7.03 -5.54 -5.36
CA GLU A 24 -7.17 -5.02 -6.71
C GLU A 24 -5.77 -4.86 -7.35
N PRO A 25 -5.57 -5.26 -8.62
CA PRO A 25 -4.32 -5.01 -9.33
C PRO A 25 -3.98 -3.51 -9.41
N SER A 26 -2.70 -3.19 -9.46
CA SER A 26 -2.23 -1.81 -9.64
C SER A 26 -2.74 -1.18 -10.93
N THR A 27 -3.24 0.05 -10.82
CA THR A 27 -3.59 0.91 -11.96
C THR A 27 -2.44 1.83 -12.39
N TYR A 28 -1.29 1.78 -11.71
CA TYR A 28 -0.18 2.74 -11.88
C TYR A 28 1.02 2.19 -12.67
N GLY A 29 1.02 0.89 -13.01
CA GLY A 29 2.18 0.20 -13.56
C GLY A 29 2.83 0.85 -14.79
N ASP A 30 2.04 1.34 -15.75
CA ASP A 30 2.58 2.00 -16.94
C ASP A 30 2.86 3.50 -16.72
N VAL A 31 2.05 4.18 -15.90
CA VAL A 31 2.19 5.62 -15.61
C VAL A 31 3.50 5.93 -14.89
N ILE A 32 3.93 5.06 -13.98
CA ILE A 32 5.19 5.21 -13.23
C ILE A 32 6.43 5.20 -14.14
N LYS A 33 6.36 4.59 -15.33
CA LYS A 33 7.49 4.55 -16.27
C LYS A 33 7.71 5.89 -16.99
N GLU A 34 6.71 6.77 -16.98
CA GLU A 34 6.69 8.03 -17.72
C GLU A 34 6.93 9.26 -16.82
N THR A 35 7.25 9.03 -15.54
CA THR A 35 7.43 10.12 -14.57
C THR A 35 8.63 11.02 -14.86
N ASP A 36 8.53 12.29 -14.44
CA ASP A 36 9.63 13.24 -14.49
C ASP A 36 10.82 12.77 -13.61
N PRO A 37 12.01 12.53 -14.18
CA PRO A 37 13.16 12.06 -13.43
C PRO A 37 13.70 13.08 -12.42
N LEU A 38 13.29 14.34 -12.48
CA LEU A 38 13.68 15.40 -11.55
C LEU A 38 12.80 15.46 -10.30
N VAL A 39 11.73 14.66 -10.24
CA VAL A 39 10.84 14.58 -9.08
C VAL A 39 10.89 13.17 -8.50
N THR A 40 11.37 13.04 -7.27
CA THR A 40 11.54 11.73 -6.63
C THR A 40 10.84 11.64 -5.28
N LEU A 41 10.48 10.42 -4.90
CA LEU A 41 9.96 10.09 -3.57
C LEU A 41 10.90 9.06 -2.92
N GLU A 42 11.40 9.39 -1.74
CA GLU A 42 12.29 8.53 -0.95
C GLU A 42 11.58 8.14 0.35
N ILE A 43 11.63 6.86 0.71
CA ILE A 43 11.11 6.38 2.00
C ILE A 43 12.22 6.50 3.05
N GLU A 44 11.92 7.12 4.18
CA GLU A 44 12.88 7.39 5.27
C GLU A 44 12.73 6.37 6.41
N ILE A 45 12.55 5.08 6.11
CA ILE A 45 12.41 4.01 7.12
C ILE A 45 13.49 2.93 6.98
N ASP A 46 13.98 2.43 8.12
CA ASP A 46 14.78 1.20 8.21
C ASP A 46 13.83 0.01 8.40
N THR A 47 13.89 -0.96 7.49
CA THR A 47 12.82 -1.91 7.07
C THR A 47 12.44 -3.02 8.07
N ARG A 48 12.61 -2.82 9.38
CA ARG A 48 12.66 -3.93 10.36
C ARG A 48 11.42 -4.11 11.23
N THR A 49 10.43 -3.23 11.13
CA THR A 49 9.14 -3.35 11.83
C THR A 49 8.03 -2.70 11.03
N VAL A 50 6.80 -3.22 11.14
CA VAL A 50 5.60 -2.58 10.59
C VAL A 50 5.47 -1.17 11.18
N PRO A 51 5.59 -0.10 10.38
CA PRO A 51 5.45 1.23 10.92
C PRO A 51 3.99 1.63 11.08
N ASP A 52 3.66 2.29 12.20
CA ASP A 52 2.41 3.04 12.35
C ASP A 52 2.35 4.21 11.34
N GLU A 53 3.52 4.75 10.99
CA GLU A 53 3.68 5.81 10.00
C GLU A 53 4.87 5.54 9.06
N ILE A 54 4.65 5.68 7.75
CA ILE A 54 5.71 5.58 6.75
C ILE A 54 6.21 7.01 6.46
N PRO A 55 7.38 7.42 6.99
CA PRO A 55 7.97 8.72 6.67
C PRO A 55 8.51 8.71 5.24
N TYR A 56 8.36 9.82 4.54
CA TYR A 56 8.84 10.00 3.18
C TYR A 56 9.29 11.43 2.91
N LEU A 57 10.15 11.55 1.90
CA LEU A 57 10.72 12.79 1.41
C LEU A 57 10.44 12.90 -0.09
N ILE A 58 9.76 13.97 -0.51
CA ILE A 58 9.62 14.32 -1.92
C ILE A 58 10.67 15.37 -2.25
N LYS A 59 11.47 15.11 -3.29
CA LYS A 59 12.46 16.07 -3.82
C LYS A 59 11.96 16.60 -5.14
N ASN A 60 11.92 17.93 -5.25
CA ASN A 60 11.61 18.62 -6.48
C ASN A 60 12.88 19.28 -7.01
N GLN A 61 13.51 18.65 -7.99
CA GLN A 61 14.69 19.17 -8.69
C GLN A 61 14.33 19.76 -10.05
N SER A 62 13.03 19.97 -10.30
CA SER A 62 12.51 20.64 -11.49
C SER A 62 12.44 22.15 -11.27
N ASP A 63 12.12 22.88 -12.34
CA ASP A 63 11.90 24.33 -12.33
C ASP A 63 10.43 24.72 -12.10
N HIS A 64 9.55 23.76 -11.80
CA HIS A 64 8.12 23.96 -11.55
C HIS A 64 7.75 23.74 -10.08
N SER A 65 6.78 24.50 -9.57
CA SER A 65 6.21 24.24 -8.23
C SER A 65 5.26 23.03 -8.29
N LEU A 66 5.33 22.16 -7.30
CA LEU A 66 4.45 20.98 -7.17
C LEU A 66 3.46 21.19 -6.05
N THR A 67 2.27 20.60 -6.16
CA THR A 67 1.30 20.53 -5.07
C THR A 67 1.11 19.08 -4.64
N GLU A 68 1.31 18.82 -3.36
CA GLU A 68 1.13 17.53 -2.71
C GLU A 68 -0.14 17.54 -1.87
N GLY A 69 -1.09 16.64 -2.16
CA GLY A 69 -2.25 16.37 -1.29
C GLY A 69 -1.97 15.26 -0.26
N ARG A 70 -2.93 14.95 0.62
CA ARG A 70 -2.82 13.83 1.57
C ARG A 70 -3.08 12.46 0.95
N GLU A 71 -3.65 12.40 -0.24
CA GLU A 71 -3.98 11.16 -0.94
C GLU A 71 -2.72 10.33 -1.22
N PHE A 72 -2.83 9.02 -1.02
CA PHE A 72 -1.74 8.08 -1.28
C PHE A 72 -2.30 6.71 -1.67
N VAL A 73 -1.44 5.88 -2.25
CA VAL A 73 -1.72 4.46 -2.47
C VAL A 73 -0.54 3.67 -1.93
N ILE A 74 -0.82 2.59 -1.21
CA ILE A 74 0.19 1.58 -0.87
C ILE A 74 -0.11 0.35 -1.70
N GLU A 75 0.92 -0.17 -2.34
CA GLU A 75 0.82 -1.42 -3.10
C GLU A 75 1.83 -2.44 -2.57
N LYS A 76 1.43 -3.71 -2.60
CA LYS A 76 2.27 -4.85 -2.27
C LYS A 76 2.65 -5.58 -3.54
N TYR A 77 3.91 -5.98 -3.64
CA TYR A 77 4.36 -6.85 -4.73
C TYR A 77 4.01 -8.32 -4.42
N ASP A 78 3.42 -9.01 -5.40
CA ASP A 78 3.19 -10.46 -5.38
C ASP A 78 4.23 -11.15 -6.27
N ASP A 79 5.20 -11.81 -5.63
CA ASP A 79 6.28 -12.53 -6.33
C ASP A 79 5.79 -13.68 -7.22
N LYS A 80 4.61 -14.26 -6.94
CA LYS A 80 4.08 -15.37 -7.73
C LYS A 80 3.44 -14.89 -9.03
N GLN A 81 2.84 -13.70 -8.98
CA GLN A 81 2.14 -13.10 -10.12
C GLN A 81 2.98 -12.06 -10.85
N GLU A 82 4.13 -11.67 -10.27
CA GLU A 82 5.01 -10.60 -10.74
C GLU A 82 4.24 -9.28 -10.93
N LYS A 83 3.35 -8.97 -9.98
CA LYS A 83 2.41 -7.85 -10.07
C LYS A 83 2.26 -7.12 -8.75
N TRP A 84 1.95 -5.83 -8.87
CA TRP A 84 1.58 -4.97 -7.76
C TRP A 84 0.08 -5.02 -7.51
N PHE A 85 -0.30 -5.05 -6.23
CA PHE A 85 -1.69 -5.09 -5.77
C PHE A 85 -1.93 -4.02 -4.70
N GLN A 86 -3.04 -3.31 -4.78
CA GLN A 86 -3.38 -2.23 -3.86
C GLN A 86 -3.76 -2.78 -2.48
N VAL A 87 -3.23 -2.17 -1.42
CA VAL A 87 -3.65 -2.41 -0.04
C VAL A 87 -4.88 -1.54 0.24
N PRO A 88 -6.05 -2.12 0.56
CA PRO A 88 -7.28 -1.34 0.68
C PRO A 88 -7.28 -0.43 1.91
N PHE A 89 -7.97 0.70 1.80
CA PHE A 89 -8.33 1.54 2.94
C PHE A 89 -9.50 0.94 3.75
N ARG A 90 -9.58 1.28 5.05
CA ARG A 90 -10.76 1.00 5.87
C ARG A 90 -11.98 1.73 5.30
N GLU A 91 -13.13 1.07 5.32
CA GLU A 91 -14.38 1.71 4.95
C GLU A 91 -14.67 2.93 5.84
N GLY A 92 -15.08 4.05 5.22
CA GLY A 92 -15.38 5.28 5.94
C GLY A 92 -14.15 6.08 6.40
N GLY A 93 -12.94 5.73 5.94
CA GLY A 93 -11.76 6.58 6.09
C GLY A 93 -11.95 7.92 5.39
N ALA A 94 -12.14 8.99 6.16
CA ALA A 94 -12.18 10.34 5.63
C ALA A 94 -10.74 10.85 5.42
N HIS A 95 -10.40 11.23 4.20
CA HIS A 95 -9.15 11.95 3.92
C HIS A 95 -9.38 13.46 4.13
N GLN A 96 -8.50 14.11 4.88
CA GLN A 96 -8.50 15.58 4.95
C GLN A 96 -7.99 16.14 3.61
N LEU A 97 -8.60 17.21 3.13
CA LEU A 97 -8.24 17.89 1.88
C LEU A 97 -7.21 19.00 2.14
N ASP A 98 -6.09 18.65 2.76
CA ASP A 98 -4.96 19.57 2.90
C ASP A 98 -3.96 19.31 1.77
N ALA A 99 -3.33 20.40 1.30
CA ALA A 99 -2.28 20.33 0.31
C ALA A 99 -1.13 21.27 0.65
N TRP A 100 0.07 20.89 0.24
CA TRP A 100 1.31 21.64 0.44
C TRP A 100 1.99 21.93 -0.90
N ILE A 101 2.62 23.10 -0.99
CA ILE A 101 3.41 23.48 -2.16
C ILE A 101 4.86 23.06 -1.91
N ILE A 102 5.46 22.40 -2.90
CA ILE A 102 6.88 22.05 -2.96
C ILE A 102 7.49 22.93 -4.05
N GLU A 103 8.24 23.95 -3.63
CA GLU A 103 8.88 24.89 -4.55
C GLU A 103 9.95 24.22 -5.42
N PRO A 104 10.35 24.84 -6.56
CA PRO A 104 11.50 24.42 -7.34
C PRO A 104 12.77 24.27 -6.48
N ASP A 105 13.59 23.29 -6.81
CA ASP A 105 14.84 22.97 -6.09
C ASP A 105 14.68 22.77 -4.57
N SER A 106 13.50 22.36 -4.12
CA SER A 106 13.13 22.18 -2.72
C SER A 106 12.70 20.74 -2.41
N GLN A 107 12.40 20.47 -1.14
CA GLN A 107 11.93 19.18 -0.68
C GLN A 107 10.84 19.31 0.39
N SER A 108 9.93 18.33 0.42
CA SER A 108 8.87 18.20 1.42
C SER A 108 9.05 16.89 2.18
N ARG A 109 8.94 16.94 3.51
CA ARG A 109 8.96 15.75 4.36
C ARG A 109 7.60 15.58 5.03
N ALA A 110 7.06 14.38 4.94
CA ALA A 110 5.77 14.04 5.52
C ALA A 110 5.73 12.55 5.91
N SER A 111 4.62 12.09 6.47
CA SER A 111 4.38 10.68 6.77
C SER A 111 2.96 10.28 6.40
N VAL A 112 2.78 9.01 6.03
CA VAL A 112 1.44 8.41 5.89
C VAL A 112 1.18 7.48 7.05
N ASN A 113 0.03 7.64 7.70
CA ASN A 113 -0.40 6.75 8.78
C ASN A 113 -0.94 5.45 8.16
N THR A 114 -0.56 4.29 8.69
CA THR A 114 -0.96 2.97 8.17
C THR A 114 -2.21 2.41 8.84
N ASP A 115 -2.70 3.00 9.94
CA ASP A 115 -3.97 2.63 10.60
C ASP A 115 -5.19 2.92 9.74
N VAL A 116 -5.06 3.73 8.69
CA VAL A 116 -6.15 3.96 7.72
C VAL A 116 -6.35 2.76 6.77
N LEU A 117 -5.45 1.78 6.77
CA LEU A 117 -5.52 0.57 5.95
C LEU A 117 -6.42 -0.49 6.59
N ASP A 118 -7.08 -1.29 5.74
CA ASP A 118 -8.00 -2.34 6.15
C ASP A 118 -7.32 -3.49 6.92
N ARG A 119 -6.00 -3.60 6.78
CA ARG A 119 -5.16 -4.63 7.39
C ARG A 119 -3.76 -4.07 7.66
N SER A 120 -3.10 -4.61 8.69
CA SER A 120 -1.70 -4.32 8.95
C SER A 120 -0.81 -4.83 7.81
N LEU A 121 0.28 -4.11 7.54
CA LEU A 121 1.27 -4.55 6.56
C LEU A 121 1.96 -5.81 7.08
N THR A 122 2.04 -6.84 6.25
CA THR A 122 2.76 -8.08 6.55
C THR A 122 4.13 -8.09 5.87
N ASP A 123 4.92 -9.13 6.08
CA ASP A 123 6.19 -9.31 5.37
C ASP A 123 6.02 -9.16 3.85
N GLY A 124 6.97 -8.47 3.23
CA GLY A 124 7.06 -8.32 1.78
C GLY A 124 7.58 -6.95 1.32
N VAL A 125 7.59 -6.78 0.00
CA VAL A 125 7.99 -5.54 -0.67
C VAL A 125 6.74 -4.71 -0.97
N TYR A 126 6.83 -3.43 -0.67
CA TYR A 126 5.77 -2.45 -0.84
C TYR A 126 6.29 -1.23 -1.59
N ARG A 127 5.36 -0.45 -2.13
CA ARG A 127 5.61 0.91 -2.60
C ARG A 127 4.54 1.86 -2.11
N LEU A 128 4.97 3.05 -1.72
CA LEU A 128 4.12 4.21 -1.51
C LEU A 128 4.06 5.00 -2.81
N ILE A 129 2.85 5.33 -3.26
CA ILE A 129 2.60 6.11 -4.48
C ILE A 129 1.92 7.42 -4.09
N LYS A 130 2.40 8.51 -4.67
CA LYS A 130 1.81 9.85 -4.56
C LYS A 130 1.53 10.40 -5.94
N VAL A 131 0.41 11.11 -6.09
CA VAL A 131 0.10 11.90 -7.28
C VAL A 131 0.25 13.36 -6.91
N LEU A 132 1.24 14.02 -7.50
CA LEU A 132 1.53 15.44 -7.32
C LEU A 132 0.86 16.24 -8.44
N SER A 133 0.36 17.43 -8.15
CA SER A 133 -0.16 18.31 -9.17
C SER A 133 0.91 19.31 -9.62
N CYS A 134 1.07 19.47 -10.94
CA CYS A 134 1.90 20.48 -11.59
C CYS A 134 1.10 21.06 -12.75
N ASP A 135 0.75 22.35 -12.68
CA ASP A 135 -0.03 23.07 -13.70
C ASP A 135 -1.33 22.34 -14.13
N GLY A 136 -1.99 21.66 -13.19
CA GLY A 136 -3.22 20.89 -13.44
C GLY A 136 -3.00 19.48 -14.00
N ASN A 137 -1.74 19.08 -14.28
CA ASN A 137 -1.37 17.72 -14.62
C ASN A 137 -0.95 16.93 -13.38
N GLY A 138 -1.12 15.60 -13.42
CA GLY A 138 -0.69 14.69 -12.35
C GLY A 138 0.68 14.09 -12.64
N ILE A 139 1.61 14.15 -11.68
CA ILE A 139 2.92 13.51 -11.70
C ILE A 139 2.90 12.38 -10.66
N VAL A 140 3.13 11.15 -11.09
CA VAL A 140 3.04 9.96 -10.22
C VAL A 140 4.41 9.54 -9.72
N VAL A 141 4.75 9.85 -8.48
CA VAL A 141 6.02 9.41 -7.86
C VAL A 141 5.79 8.23 -6.93
N TYR A 142 6.83 7.41 -6.75
CA TYR A 142 6.78 6.29 -5.82
C TYR A 142 8.12 6.06 -5.13
N GLY A 143 8.06 5.43 -3.96
CA GLY A 143 9.22 4.95 -3.21
C GLY A 143 8.94 3.57 -2.66
N GLU A 144 9.92 2.67 -2.77
CA GLU A 144 9.81 1.29 -2.32
C GLU A 144 10.34 1.12 -0.89
N PHE A 145 9.74 0.17 -0.17
CA PHE A 145 10.18 -0.22 1.17
C PHE A 145 9.84 -1.70 1.43
N THR A 146 10.60 -2.31 2.34
CA THR A 146 10.39 -3.69 2.77
C THR A 146 9.85 -3.69 4.19
N VAL A 147 8.93 -4.62 4.47
CA VAL A 147 8.49 -4.94 5.82
C VAL A 147 9.03 -6.33 6.17
N GLU A 148 9.75 -6.42 7.29
CA GLU A 148 10.21 -7.66 7.89
C GLU A 148 9.65 -7.73 9.32
N ASN A 149 8.73 -8.65 9.61
CA ASN A 149 8.34 -8.92 10.98
C ASN A 149 9.42 -9.80 11.61
N ASP A 150 10.24 -9.22 12.48
CA ASP A 150 11.09 -9.99 13.37
C ASP A 150 10.21 -10.94 14.20
N LYS A 151 10.25 -12.23 13.84
CA LYS A 151 9.77 -13.27 14.73
C LYS A 151 10.71 -13.29 15.92
N ILE A 152 10.43 -12.48 16.95
CA ILE A 152 11.06 -12.65 18.25
C ILE A 152 10.75 -14.09 18.68
N SER A 153 11.75 -14.95 18.55
CA SER A 153 11.72 -16.30 19.06
C SER A 153 11.53 -16.19 20.57
N LYS A 154 10.31 -16.48 21.05
CA LYS A 154 10.14 -16.95 22.41
C LYS A 154 10.88 -18.29 22.52
N GLY A 155 12.14 -18.23 22.94
CA GLY A 155 12.98 -19.41 23.07
C GLY A 155 14.21 -19.12 23.92
N ALA A 156 14.04 -19.02 25.23
CA ALA A 156 14.96 -19.54 26.26
C ALA A 156 14.47 -19.16 27.67
N GLU A 157 13.45 -19.84 28.16
CA GLU A 157 13.37 -20.19 29.59
C GLU A 157 13.15 -21.70 29.66
N GLN A 158 14.23 -22.43 29.96
CA GLN A 158 14.22 -23.73 30.64
C GLN A 158 15.37 -23.71 31.65
#